data_AF-A0A662KGX5-F1
#
_entry.id   AF-A0A662KGX5-F1
#
_cell.length_a   1.000
_cell.length_b   1.000
_cell.length_c   1.000
_cell.angle_alpha   90.00
_cell.angle_beta   90.00
_cell.angle_gamma   90.00
#
_symmetry.space_group_name_H-M   'P 1'
#
loop_
_entity.id
_entity.type
_entity.pdbx_description
1 polymer ?
#
loop_
_entity_poly.entity_id
_entity_poly.type
_entity_poly.pdbx_seq_one_letter_code
_entity_poly.pdbx_strand_id
1 'polypeptide(L)'
;MRRDCAVVEILDTVLLLAIGIAAFTVVALSLLPLPVPATPPKVSLSAYIRGNYVFIEHMGGDALNFSLVEISVYIGGKAMPKPNLHEINRNGLWECGEFVRYPYSSNKTVSVLIVDRNNGFVLLHGNLKREERIYIGAPPPILVSSLRTNSTDEDLICYAPPVKNFSPKTFIYSWRLNGEPFTEVLLPFDTDSSSSAKDYSGNGYNAVVNGATWVSNGKIGGCYLFDGINDNIVVS
;
A
#
# COMPACT_ATOMS: atom_id res chain seq x y z
N MET A 1 69.94 -15.82 -29.64
CA MET A 1 69.21 -14.56 -29.82
C MET A 1 67.70 -14.78 -30.05
N ARG A 2 67.05 -15.75 -29.38
CA ARG A 2 65.62 -16.12 -29.61
C ARG A 2 64.81 -16.36 -28.33
N ARG A 3 65.43 -16.25 -27.14
CA ARG A 3 64.77 -16.47 -25.84
C ARG A 3 64.16 -15.19 -25.27
N ASP A 4 64.78 -14.04 -25.52
CA ASP A 4 64.34 -12.76 -24.93
C ASP A 4 63.05 -12.22 -25.58
N CYS A 5 62.81 -12.51 -26.86
CA CYS A 5 61.55 -12.11 -27.52
C CYS A 5 60.32 -12.86 -26.97
N ALA A 6 60.44 -14.13 -26.60
CA ALA A 6 59.33 -14.90 -26.03
C ALA A 6 58.95 -14.39 -24.63
N VAL A 7 59.92 -13.92 -23.85
CA VAL A 7 59.66 -13.35 -22.51
C VAL A 7 58.95 -11.99 -22.61
N VAL A 8 59.32 -11.16 -23.59
CA VAL A 8 58.67 -9.86 -23.84
C VAL A 8 57.22 -10.06 -24.34
N GLU A 9 56.99 -11.01 -25.24
CA GLU A 9 55.65 -11.30 -25.76
C GLU A 9 54.70 -11.83 -24.67
N ILE A 10 55.20 -12.66 -23.75
CA ILE A 10 54.43 -13.12 -22.58
C ILE A 10 54.16 -11.98 -21.60
N LEU A 11 55.13 -11.08 -21.40
CA LEU A 11 54.97 -9.94 -20.51
C LEU A 11 53.90 -8.95 -21.03
N ASP A 12 53.94 -8.64 -22.32
CA ASP A 12 52.98 -7.74 -22.96
C ASP A 12 51.56 -8.30 -22.93
N THR A 13 51.40 -9.59 -23.19
CA THR A 13 50.08 -10.24 -23.14
C THR A 13 49.50 -10.29 -21.72
N VAL A 14 50.33 -10.61 -20.71
CA VAL A 14 49.91 -10.60 -19.30
C VAL A 14 49.57 -9.17 -18.84
N LEU A 15 50.36 -8.18 -19.23
CA LEU A 15 50.11 -6.78 -18.88
C LEU A 15 48.82 -6.27 -19.53
N LEU A 16 48.61 -6.56 -20.81
CA LEU A 16 47.41 -6.17 -21.54
C LEU A 16 46.15 -6.84 -20.96
N LEU A 17 46.26 -8.11 -20.58
CA LEU A 17 45.17 -8.83 -19.91
C LEU A 17 44.86 -8.22 -18.54
N ALA A 18 45.87 -7.88 -17.73
CA ALA A 18 45.67 -7.27 -16.43
C ALA A 18 44.98 -5.90 -16.53
N ILE A 19 45.39 -5.07 -17.49
CA ILE A 19 44.75 -3.78 -17.78
C ILE A 19 43.30 -3.99 -18.26
N GLY A 20 43.06 -4.98 -19.12
CA GLY A 20 41.72 -5.33 -19.59
C GLY A 20 40.79 -5.76 -18.46
N ILE A 21 41.26 -6.63 -17.57
CA ILE A 21 40.50 -7.08 -16.39
C ILE A 21 40.22 -5.90 -15.45
N ALA A 22 41.22 -5.05 -15.18
CA ALA A 22 41.05 -3.88 -14.32
C ALA A 22 40.03 -2.90 -14.91
N ALA A 23 40.14 -2.58 -16.20
CA ALA A 23 39.19 -1.70 -16.89
C ALA A 23 37.77 -2.27 -16.88
N PHE A 24 37.61 -3.56 -17.19
CA PHE A 24 36.30 -4.21 -17.16
C PHE A 24 35.72 -4.29 -15.75
N THR A 25 36.55 -4.46 -14.73
CA THR A 25 36.12 -4.44 -13.32
C THR A 25 35.66 -3.06 -12.89
N VAL A 26 36.37 -1.99 -13.28
CA VAL A 26 35.96 -0.61 -13.01
C VAL A 26 34.65 -0.30 -13.71
N VAL A 27 34.49 -0.69 -14.98
CA VAL A 27 33.24 -0.56 -15.72
C VAL A 27 32.11 -1.36 -15.07
N ALA A 28 32.38 -2.60 -14.65
CA ALA A 28 31.40 -3.42 -13.94
C ALA A 28 30.96 -2.80 -12.63
N LEU A 29 31.89 -2.30 -11.81
CA LEU A 29 31.56 -1.67 -10.52
C LEU A 29 30.88 -0.31 -10.68
N SER A 30 31.16 0.43 -11.75
CA SER A 30 30.60 1.76 -11.99
C SER A 30 29.29 1.75 -12.78
N LEU A 31 29.07 0.75 -13.65
CA LEU A 31 27.88 0.67 -14.51
C LEU A 31 26.91 -0.45 -14.14
N LEU A 32 27.34 -1.51 -13.44
CA LEU A 32 26.50 -2.70 -13.18
C LEU A 32 25.79 -2.77 -11.82
N PRO A 33 25.90 -1.85 -10.85
CA PRO A 33 24.76 -1.67 -9.96
C PRO A 33 23.71 -0.86 -10.73
N LEU A 34 23.06 -1.49 -11.72
CA LEU A 34 21.83 -0.93 -12.27
C LEU A 34 20.87 -0.79 -11.08
N PRO A 35 20.38 0.42 -10.78
CA PRO A 35 19.42 0.58 -9.71
C PRO A 35 18.25 -0.35 -10.00
N VAL A 36 17.95 -1.26 -9.07
CA VAL A 36 16.79 -2.13 -9.18
C VAL A 36 15.58 -1.21 -9.35
N PRO A 37 14.78 -1.35 -10.41
CA PRO A 37 13.63 -0.48 -10.62
C PRO A 37 12.76 -0.54 -9.37
N ALA A 38 12.40 0.63 -8.84
CA ALA A 38 11.56 0.70 -7.65
C ALA A 38 10.26 -0.08 -7.92
N THR A 39 9.92 -0.99 -7.03
CA THR A 39 8.63 -1.68 -7.10
C THR A 39 7.53 -0.68 -6.70
N PRO A 40 6.46 -0.53 -7.50
CA PRO A 40 5.37 0.35 -7.12
C PRO A 40 4.70 -0.17 -5.84
N PRO A 41 4.35 0.73 -4.89
CA PRO A 41 3.62 0.33 -3.71
C PRO A 41 2.30 -0.29 -4.13
N LYS A 42 2.00 -1.47 -3.59
CA LYS A 42 0.73 -2.17 -3.83
C LYS A 42 -0.31 -1.59 -2.90
N VAL A 43 -0.83 -0.41 -3.23
CA VAL A 43 -1.81 0.31 -2.43
C VAL A 43 -3.15 0.40 -3.15
N SER A 44 -4.23 0.33 -2.39
CA SER A 44 -5.58 0.60 -2.84
C SER A 44 -6.07 1.89 -2.20
N LEU A 45 -6.40 2.90 -3.01
CA LEU A 45 -6.96 4.17 -2.55
C LEU A 45 -8.38 4.34 -3.10
N SER A 46 -9.21 5.07 -2.35
CA SER A 46 -10.52 5.53 -2.81
C SER A 46 -10.61 7.02 -2.64
N ALA A 47 -11.17 7.72 -3.63
CA ALA A 47 -11.65 9.08 -3.42
C ALA A 47 -13.15 9.10 -3.66
N TYR A 48 -13.94 9.62 -2.72
CA TYR A 48 -15.39 9.59 -2.78
C TYR A 48 -16.07 10.79 -2.13
N ILE A 49 -17.29 11.10 -2.58
CA ILE A 49 -18.13 12.17 -2.02
C ILE A 49 -19.07 11.58 -0.99
N ARG A 50 -19.07 12.13 0.23
CA ARG A 50 -20.03 11.79 1.28
C ARG A 50 -20.48 13.04 2.01
N GLY A 51 -21.78 13.33 1.96
CA GLY A 51 -22.35 14.56 2.51
C GLY A 51 -21.70 15.81 1.88
N ASN A 52 -21.16 16.68 2.71
CA ASN A 52 -20.50 17.93 2.31
C ASN A 52 -18.98 17.83 2.24
N TYR A 53 -18.44 16.62 2.05
CA TYR A 53 -17.00 16.38 1.98
C TYR A 53 -16.63 15.46 0.83
N VAL A 54 -15.42 15.66 0.32
CA VAL A 54 -14.68 14.68 -0.48
C VAL A 54 -13.69 14.02 0.44
N PHE A 55 -13.74 12.71 0.54
CA PHE A 55 -12.78 11.88 1.24
C PHE A 55 -11.79 11.30 0.24
N ILE A 56 -10.55 11.16 0.67
CA ILE A 56 -9.57 10.29 0.03
C ILE A 56 -9.05 9.39 1.13
N GLU A 57 -9.25 8.09 0.98
CA GLU A 57 -9.06 7.09 2.01
C GLU A 57 -8.15 5.97 1.50
N HIS A 58 -7.31 5.44 2.38
CA HIS A 58 -6.53 4.25 2.11
C HIS A 58 -7.37 3.02 2.41
N MET A 59 -7.55 2.18 1.39
CA MET A 59 -8.48 1.04 1.41
C MET A 59 -7.77 -0.30 1.61
N GLY A 60 -6.44 -0.30 1.74
CA GLY A 60 -5.64 -1.51 1.93
C GLY A 60 -4.36 -1.54 1.10
N GLY A 61 -3.50 -2.53 1.37
CA GLY A 61 -2.18 -2.65 0.75
C GLY A 61 -1.07 -1.97 1.57
N ASP A 62 0.01 -1.57 0.89
CA ASP A 62 1.21 -1.01 1.52
C ASP A 62 0.93 0.33 2.22
N ALA A 63 1.55 0.56 3.38
CA ALA A 63 1.52 1.86 4.06
C ALA A 63 2.31 2.90 3.25
N LEU A 64 1.84 4.14 3.22
CA LEU A 64 2.49 5.23 2.48
C LEU A 64 3.06 6.26 3.45
N ASN A 65 4.27 6.76 3.23
CA ASN A 65 4.77 7.89 4.02
C ASN A 65 4.01 9.17 3.63
N PHE A 66 3.13 9.67 4.50
CA PHE A 66 2.23 10.77 4.15
C PHE A 66 2.97 12.05 3.76
N SER A 67 4.16 12.29 4.32
CA SER A 67 4.99 13.45 3.96
C SER A 67 5.51 13.39 2.52
N LEU A 68 5.71 12.19 1.98
CA LEU A 68 6.20 11.93 0.63
C LEU A 68 5.07 11.78 -0.39
N VAL A 69 3.83 11.57 0.04
CA VAL A 69 2.67 11.54 -0.87
C VAL A 69 2.28 12.97 -1.28
N GLU A 70 2.20 13.21 -2.59
CA GLU A 70 1.61 14.42 -3.14
C GLU A 70 0.12 14.20 -3.39
N ILE A 71 -0.72 15.12 -2.89
CA ILE A 71 -2.18 15.08 -3.06
C ILE A 71 -2.60 16.37 -3.75
N SER A 72 -2.90 16.25 -5.04
CA SER A 72 -3.32 17.35 -5.90
C SER A 72 -4.82 17.25 -6.16
N VAL A 73 -5.59 18.16 -5.54
CA VAL A 73 -7.05 18.20 -5.66
C VAL A 73 -7.51 19.54 -6.20
N TYR A 74 -8.36 19.52 -7.22
CA TYR A 74 -8.99 20.69 -7.80
C TYR A 74 -10.51 20.60 -7.68
N ILE A 75 -11.16 21.64 -7.17
CA ILE A 75 -12.63 21.71 -7.07
C ILE A 75 -13.11 22.83 -8.00
N GLY A 76 -13.73 22.44 -9.12
CA GLY A 76 -14.15 23.34 -10.20
C GLY A 76 -13.02 24.23 -10.71
N GLY A 77 -11.84 23.64 -10.92
CA GLY A 77 -10.64 24.32 -11.41
C GLY A 77 -9.82 25.05 -10.35
N LYS A 78 -10.31 25.20 -9.11
CA LYS A 78 -9.53 25.79 -8.02
C LYS A 78 -8.69 24.72 -7.32
N ALA A 79 -7.37 24.91 -7.27
CA ALA A 79 -6.48 24.06 -6.49
C ALA A 79 -6.79 24.18 -4.99
N MET A 80 -6.83 23.04 -4.31
CA MET A 80 -7.06 22.94 -2.88
C MET A 80 -5.75 22.62 -2.15
N PRO A 81 -5.49 23.26 -1.00
CA PRO A 81 -4.29 22.96 -0.21
C PRO A 81 -4.35 21.52 0.32
N LYS A 82 -3.20 20.85 0.41
CA LYS A 82 -3.09 19.51 1.01
C LYS A 82 -3.52 19.60 2.49
N PRO A 83 -4.58 18.88 2.91
CA PRO A 83 -5.05 18.87 4.30
C PRO A 83 -4.17 17.95 5.15
N ASN A 84 -4.39 18.01 6.46
CA ASN A 84 -3.79 17.06 7.39
C ASN A 84 -4.41 15.67 7.21
N LEU A 85 -3.61 14.64 7.47
CA LEU A 85 -4.07 13.26 7.58
C LEU A 85 -4.93 13.11 8.83
N HIS A 86 -6.11 12.49 8.69
CA HIS A 86 -6.87 11.98 9.82
C HIS A 86 -6.32 10.61 10.18
N GLU A 87 -5.32 10.64 11.05
CA GLU A 87 -4.51 9.50 11.44
C GLU A 87 -4.99 8.93 12.78
N ILE A 88 -4.90 7.61 12.93
CA ILE A 88 -5.38 6.91 14.11
C ILE A 88 -4.24 6.76 15.13
N ASN A 89 -3.10 6.25 14.69
CA ASN A 89 -1.97 5.88 15.54
C ASN A 89 -0.84 6.95 15.57
N ARG A 90 -0.91 7.99 14.73
CA ARG A 90 0.02 9.14 14.71
C ARG A 90 1.49 8.76 14.44
N ASN A 91 1.74 7.73 13.64
CA ASN A 91 3.05 7.28 13.18
C ASN A 91 3.59 8.02 11.92
N GLY A 92 2.82 8.92 11.30
CA GLY A 92 3.14 9.68 10.09
C GLY A 92 2.98 8.89 8.78
N LEU A 93 2.49 7.66 8.86
CA LEU A 93 2.13 6.83 7.71
C LEU A 93 0.67 7.05 7.38
N TRP A 94 0.31 6.80 6.12
CA TRP A 94 -1.06 6.73 5.65
C TRP A 94 -1.42 5.27 5.45
N GLU A 95 -2.26 4.76 6.34
CA GLU A 95 -2.63 3.35 6.48
C GLU A 95 -4.14 3.12 6.29
N CYS A 96 -4.53 1.86 6.18
CA CYS A 96 -5.91 1.46 5.87
C CYS A 96 -6.93 2.05 6.86
N GLY A 97 -7.97 2.69 6.33
CA GLY A 97 -9.02 3.38 7.09
C GLY A 97 -8.69 4.81 7.50
N GLU A 98 -7.48 5.28 7.22
CA GLU A 98 -7.10 6.68 7.41
C GLU A 98 -7.39 7.48 6.14
N PHE A 99 -7.69 8.76 6.31
CA PHE A 99 -8.17 9.58 5.21
C PHE A 99 -7.74 11.03 5.32
N VAL A 100 -7.77 11.70 4.18
CA VAL A 100 -7.86 13.15 4.10
C VAL A 100 -9.24 13.56 3.63
N ARG A 101 -9.68 14.77 4.01
CA ARG A 101 -10.96 15.30 3.55
C ARG A 101 -10.89 16.75 3.14
N TYR A 102 -11.72 17.10 2.17
CA TYR A 102 -11.90 18.45 1.67
C TYR A 102 -13.37 18.86 1.82
N PRO A 103 -13.66 20.08 2.32
CA PRO A 103 -15.01 20.63 2.27
C PRO A 103 -15.50 20.71 0.82
N TYR A 104 -16.70 20.19 0.57
CA TYR A 104 -17.32 20.11 -0.74
C TYR A 104 -18.84 20.24 -0.62
N SER A 105 -19.31 21.48 -0.67
CA SER A 105 -20.74 21.83 -0.63
C SER A 105 -21.30 22.23 -2.00
N SER A 106 -20.53 22.02 -3.08
CA SER A 106 -20.90 22.40 -4.45
C SER A 106 -21.29 21.18 -5.29
N ASN A 107 -21.72 21.40 -6.53
CA ASN A 107 -21.85 20.36 -7.56
C ASN A 107 -20.74 20.47 -8.64
N LYS A 108 -19.60 21.07 -8.29
CA LYS A 108 -18.48 21.25 -9.22
C LYS A 108 -17.70 19.94 -9.36
N THR A 109 -17.09 19.70 -10.51
CA THR A 109 -16.19 18.55 -10.71
C THR A 109 -15.01 18.65 -9.75
N VAL A 110 -14.65 17.52 -9.16
CA VAL A 110 -13.48 17.34 -8.32
C VAL A 110 -12.48 16.49 -9.09
N SER A 111 -11.30 17.02 -9.34
CA SER A 111 -10.18 16.30 -9.96
C SER A 111 -9.18 15.92 -8.88
N VAL A 112 -8.80 14.65 -8.85
CA VAL A 112 -7.86 14.09 -7.87
C VAL A 112 -6.68 13.48 -8.61
N LEU A 113 -5.48 13.78 -8.12
CA LEU A 113 -4.22 13.13 -8.51
C LEU A 113 -3.39 12.89 -7.24
N ILE A 114 -2.97 11.64 -7.05
CA ILE A 114 -2.14 11.21 -5.93
C ILE A 114 -0.89 10.56 -6.49
N VAL A 115 0.27 11.04 -6.04
CA VAL A 115 1.58 10.58 -6.51
C VAL A 115 2.47 10.30 -5.32
N ASP A 116 3.20 9.19 -5.36
CA ASP A 116 4.31 8.93 -4.45
C ASP A 116 5.55 9.72 -4.95
N ARG A 117 6.01 10.72 -4.19
CA ARG A 117 7.16 11.53 -4.62
C ARG A 117 8.49 10.80 -4.53
N ASN A 118 8.57 9.67 -3.83
CA ASN A 118 9.81 8.91 -3.70
C ASN A 118 10.23 8.29 -5.04
N ASN A 119 9.26 7.85 -5.84
CA ASN A 119 9.47 7.08 -7.07
C ASN A 119 8.66 7.61 -8.27
N GLY A 120 7.76 8.56 -8.05
CA GLY A 120 6.92 9.18 -9.09
C GLY A 120 5.71 8.34 -9.51
N PHE A 121 5.36 7.28 -8.78
CA PHE A 121 4.21 6.45 -9.14
C PHE A 121 2.89 7.16 -8.88
N VAL A 122 2.00 7.14 -9.87
CA VAL A 122 0.61 7.59 -9.72
C VAL A 122 -0.18 6.52 -8.98
N LEU A 123 -0.69 6.89 -7.79
CA LEU A 123 -1.43 5.98 -6.91
C LEU A 123 -2.94 6.03 -7.15
N LEU A 124 -3.46 7.20 -7.49
CA LEU A 124 -4.87 7.40 -7.82
C LEU A 124 -5.01 8.64 -8.70
N HIS A 125 -5.87 8.57 -9.72
CA HIS A 125 -6.23 9.73 -10.50
C HIS A 125 -7.65 9.61 -11.02
N GLY A 126 -8.32 10.74 -11.22
CA GLY A 126 -9.62 10.78 -11.86
C GLY A 126 -10.47 11.97 -11.47
N ASN A 127 -11.68 11.98 -12.02
CA ASN A 127 -12.69 12.99 -11.74
C ASN A 127 -13.90 12.34 -11.06
N LEU A 128 -14.45 13.06 -10.08
CA LEU A 128 -15.68 12.73 -9.38
C LEU A 128 -16.56 13.98 -9.29
N LYS A 129 -17.87 13.78 -9.36
CA LYS A 129 -18.89 14.84 -9.31
C LYS A 129 -20.17 14.25 -8.74
N ARG A 130 -20.88 15.03 -7.94
CA ARG A 130 -22.15 14.59 -7.35
C ARG A 130 -23.11 14.17 -8.47
N GLU A 131 -23.87 13.11 -8.24
CA GLU A 131 -24.89 12.56 -9.16
C GLU A 131 -24.36 11.94 -10.48
N GLU A 132 -23.09 12.10 -10.83
CA GLU A 132 -22.49 11.47 -12.02
C GLU A 132 -21.57 10.31 -11.63
N ARG A 133 -20.55 10.60 -10.81
CA ARG A 133 -19.57 9.63 -10.35
C ARG A 133 -19.09 10.05 -8.97
N ILE A 134 -19.61 9.37 -7.96
CA ILE A 134 -19.37 9.74 -6.56
C ILE A 134 -18.11 9.11 -5.96
N TYR A 135 -17.41 8.23 -6.69
CA TYR A 135 -16.11 7.69 -6.26
C TYR A 135 -15.20 7.32 -7.44
N ILE A 136 -13.89 7.25 -7.17
CA ILE A 136 -12.84 6.68 -8.02
C ILE A 136 -11.91 5.80 -7.17
N GLY A 137 -11.21 4.86 -7.81
CA GLY A 137 -10.36 3.89 -7.11
C GLY A 137 -11.20 2.73 -6.56
N ALA A 138 -10.82 2.22 -5.40
CA ALA A 138 -11.56 1.14 -4.74
C ALA A 138 -12.96 1.62 -4.30
N PRO A 139 -14.01 0.82 -4.49
CA PRO A 139 -15.35 1.20 -4.06
C PRO A 139 -15.42 1.27 -2.53
N PRO A 140 -15.94 2.36 -1.95
CA PRO A 140 -16.16 2.41 -0.50
C PRO A 140 -17.22 1.36 -0.09
N PRO A 141 -17.08 0.73 1.08
CA PRO A 141 -18.08 -0.20 1.57
C PRO A 141 -19.40 0.51 1.89
N ILE A 142 -20.49 -0.25 1.81
CA ILE A 142 -21.83 0.20 2.15
C ILE A 142 -22.18 -0.36 3.53
N LEU A 143 -22.54 0.53 4.46
CA LEU A 143 -23.06 0.17 5.77
C LEU A 143 -24.54 0.54 5.82
N VAL A 144 -25.39 -0.44 6.09
CA VAL A 144 -26.85 -0.27 6.18
C VAL A 144 -27.40 -1.04 7.37
N SER A 145 -28.39 -0.47 8.05
CA SER A 145 -29.21 -1.19 9.02
C SER A 145 -30.21 -2.10 8.31
N SER A 146 -30.51 -3.24 8.92
CA SER A 146 -31.36 -4.31 8.35
C SER A 146 -32.77 -3.83 7.97
N LEU A 147 -33.36 -2.88 8.72
CA LEU A 147 -34.65 -2.26 8.40
C LEU A 147 -34.51 -0.83 7.88
N ARG A 148 -33.27 -0.35 7.67
CA ARG A 148 -32.94 1.00 7.18
C ARG A 148 -33.45 2.13 8.07
N THR A 149 -33.74 1.86 9.34
CA THR A 149 -34.20 2.91 10.28
C THR A 149 -33.08 3.39 11.20
N ASN A 150 -31.95 2.68 11.25
CA ASN A 150 -30.83 2.97 12.14
C ASN A 150 -31.24 2.99 13.62
N SER A 151 -32.22 2.15 13.99
CA SER A 151 -32.61 1.93 15.38
C SER A 151 -31.59 1.05 16.12
N THR A 152 -31.70 0.98 17.44
CA THR A 152 -30.84 0.14 18.30
C THR A 152 -31.19 -1.34 18.23
N ASP A 153 -32.35 -1.68 17.69
CA ASP A 153 -32.93 -3.03 17.71
C ASP A 153 -32.78 -3.72 16.34
N GLU A 154 -31.74 -3.34 15.59
CA GLU A 154 -31.50 -3.79 14.22
C GLU A 154 -30.06 -4.27 14.02
N ASP A 155 -29.90 -5.25 13.13
CA ASP A 155 -28.58 -5.67 12.67
C ASP A 155 -27.97 -4.64 11.72
N LEU A 156 -26.65 -4.45 11.82
CA LEU A 156 -25.84 -3.70 10.86
C LEU A 156 -25.22 -4.64 9.83
N ILE A 157 -25.43 -4.34 8.57
CA ILE A 157 -24.90 -5.10 7.44
C ILE A 157 -23.89 -4.22 6.71
N CYS A 158 -22.65 -4.73 6.62
CA CYS A 158 -21.62 -4.16 5.76
C CYS A 158 -21.48 -5.00 4.50
N TYR A 159 -21.47 -4.36 3.34
CA TYR A 159 -21.27 -5.03 2.06
C TYR A 159 -20.26 -4.27 1.21
N ALA A 160 -19.25 -5.00 0.74
CA ALA A 160 -18.31 -4.51 -0.26
C ALA A 160 -18.90 -4.64 -1.67
N PRO A 161 -19.07 -3.54 -2.43
CA PRO A 161 -19.59 -3.60 -3.79
C PRO A 161 -18.71 -4.47 -4.71
N PRO A 162 -19.32 -5.17 -5.69
CA PRO A 162 -18.56 -6.00 -6.61
C PRO A 162 -17.66 -5.13 -7.48
N VAL A 163 -16.42 -5.57 -7.66
CA VAL A 163 -15.43 -4.90 -8.52
C VAL A 163 -15.31 -5.70 -9.81
N LYS A 164 -15.43 -5.03 -10.96
CA LYS A 164 -15.31 -5.67 -12.28
C LYS A 164 -13.94 -6.34 -12.43
N ASN A 165 -13.93 -7.58 -12.92
CA ASN A 165 -12.73 -8.41 -13.12
C ASN A 165 -11.94 -8.69 -11.81
N PHE A 166 -12.58 -8.58 -10.66
CA PHE A 166 -11.97 -8.89 -9.38
C PHE A 166 -12.92 -9.75 -8.54
N SER A 167 -12.43 -10.92 -8.13
CA SER A 167 -13.19 -11.87 -7.31
C SER A 167 -12.40 -12.12 -6.02
N PRO A 168 -12.66 -11.35 -4.95
CA PRO A 168 -11.95 -11.53 -3.69
C PRO A 168 -12.36 -12.85 -3.02
N LYS A 169 -11.41 -13.50 -2.36
CA LYS A 169 -11.68 -14.68 -1.51
C LYS A 169 -12.31 -14.27 -0.18
N THR A 170 -11.89 -13.13 0.37
CA THR A 170 -12.29 -12.63 1.67
C THR A 170 -12.36 -11.10 1.65
N PHE A 171 -13.10 -10.54 2.60
CA PHE A 171 -13.12 -9.11 2.90
C PHE A 171 -12.85 -8.92 4.38
N ILE A 172 -11.95 -7.99 4.69
CA ILE A 172 -11.60 -7.63 6.06
C ILE A 172 -12.35 -6.35 6.39
N TYR A 173 -13.23 -6.40 7.37
CA TYR A 173 -14.00 -5.23 7.83
C TYR A 173 -13.46 -4.74 9.17
N SER A 174 -12.91 -3.53 9.17
CA SER A 174 -12.51 -2.83 10.38
C SER A 174 -13.68 -1.95 10.86
N TRP A 175 -14.36 -2.40 11.91
CA TRP A 175 -15.51 -1.70 12.47
C TRP A 175 -15.06 -0.55 13.37
N ARG A 176 -15.76 0.59 13.26
CA ARG A 176 -15.40 1.81 13.99
C ARG A 176 -16.63 2.46 14.61
N LEU A 177 -16.48 2.96 15.83
CA LEU A 177 -17.47 3.78 16.51
C LEU A 177 -16.93 5.21 16.62
N ASN A 178 -17.62 6.17 16.00
CA ASN A 178 -17.22 7.59 15.97
C ASN A 178 -15.78 7.83 15.46
N GLY A 179 -15.26 6.95 14.59
CA GLY A 179 -13.91 7.02 14.03
C GLY A 179 -12.88 6.12 14.73
N GLU A 180 -13.16 5.71 15.97
CA GLU A 180 -12.26 4.86 16.75
C GLU A 180 -12.47 3.38 16.42
N PRO A 181 -11.39 2.59 16.29
CA PRO A 181 -11.48 1.13 16.09
C PRO A 181 -12.28 0.45 17.20
N PHE A 182 -13.18 -0.46 16.82
CA PHE A 182 -13.92 -1.29 17.77
C PHE A 182 -13.05 -2.39 18.39
N THR A 183 -12.08 -2.88 17.62
CA THR A 183 -11.10 -3.91 18.04
C THR A 183 -9.75 -3.27 18.31
N GLU A 184 -9.06 -3.73 19.36
CA GLU A 184 -7.68 -3.32 19.63
C GLU A 184 -6.70 -3.89 18.60
N VAL A 185 -6.88 -5.16 18.21
CA VAL A 185 -6.06 -5.87 17.22
C VAL A 185 -6.97 -6.65 16.28
N LEU A 186 -6.72 -6.56 14.97
CA LEU A 186 -7.44 -7.31 13.94
C LEU A 186 -6.45 -8.00 13.00
N LEU A 187 -6.19 -9.28 13.25
CA LEU A 187 -5.28 -10.13 12.47
C LEU A 187 -6.05 -11.22 11.72
N PRO A 188 -6.51 -10.96 10.49
CA PRO A 188 -7.26 -11.93 9.69
C PRO A 188 -6.37 -13.01 9.06
N PHE A 189 -5.04 -12.80 9.02
CA PHE A 189 -4.05 -13.70 8.41
C PHE A 189 -4.28 -13.98 6.90
N ASP A 190 -4.95 -13.07 6.20
CA ASP A 190 -5.29 -13.22 4.78
C ASP A 190 -4.19 -12.76 3.81
N THR A 191 -3.12 -12.16 4.32
CA THR A 191 -1.97 -11.71 3.50
C THR A 191 -0.82 -12.69 3.65
N ASP A 192 -0.31 -13.19 2.52
CA ASP A 192 0.85 -14.07 2.48
C ASP A 192 2.12 -13.32 2.90
N SER A 193 2.62 -13.67 4.09
CA SER A 193 3.83 -13.09 4.67
C SER A 193 4.44 -14.08 5.65
N SER A 194 5.74 -14.32 5.55
CA SER A 194 6.47 -15.23 6.43
C SER A 194 7.07 -14.55 7.67
N SER A 195 6.97 -13.22 7.77
CA SER A 195 7.66 -12.44 8.82
C SER A 195 6.72 -11.52 9.60
N SER A 196 5.55 -11.19 9.06
CA SER A 196 4.61 -10.29 9.71
C SER A 196 3.16 -10.59 9.38
N ALA A 197 2.26 -10.44 10.35
CA ALA A 197 0.83 -10.41 10.12
C ALA A 197 0.31 -8.99 10.33
N LYS A 198 -0.34 -8.44 9.32
CA LYS A 198 -0.82 -7.06 9.33
C LYS A 198 -2.03 -6.89 10.25
N ASP A 199 -1.99 -5.88 11.11
CA ASP A 199 -3.12 -5.43 11.90
C ASP A 199 -3.99 -4.46 11.09
N TYR A 200 -5.25 -4.85 10.89
CA TYR A 200 -6.24 -4.05 10.17
C TYR A 200 -7.15 -3.23 11.09
N SER A 201 -6.88 -3.20 12.41
CA SER A 201 -7.61 -2.34 13.34
C SER A 201 -7.35 -0.85 13.05
N GLY A 202 -6.13 -0.53 12.60
CA GLY A 202 -5.62 0.83 12.45
C GLY A 202 -4.79 1.32 13.66
N ASN A 203 -4.62 0.50 14.70
CA ASN A 203 -3.81 0.86 15.87
C ASN A 203 -2.30 0.62 15.65
N GLY A 204 -1.92 -0.14 14.63
CA GLY A 204 -0.52 -0.35 14.25
C GLY A 204 0.15 -1.53 14.95
N TYR A 205 -0.62 -2.40 15.60
CA TYR A 205 -0.11 -3.58 16.32
C TYR A 205 0.16 -4.75 15.38
N ASN A 206 0.96 -4.52 14.33
CA ASN A 206 1.37 -5.58 13.40
C ASN A 206 2.11 -6.68 14.17
N ALA A 207 1.75 -7.93 13.93
CA ALA A 207 2.37 -9.06 14.61
C ALA A 207 3.64 -9.50 13.89
N VAL A 208 4.63 -9.97 14.64
CA VAL A 208 5.83 -10.63 14.13
C VAL A 208 5.57 -12.13 14.03
N VAL A 209 5.85 -12.71 12.87
CA VAL A 209 5.72 -14.15 12.63
C VAL A 209 7.10 -14.78 12.73
N ASN A 210 7.27 -15.70 13.67
CA ASN A 210 8.50 -16.44 13.90
C ASN A 210 8.28 -17.91 13.52
N GLY A 211 8.94 -18.37 12.45
CA GLY A 211 8.97 -19.78 12.02
C GLY A 211 7.69 -20.30 11.34
N ALA A 212 6.52 -19.80 11.71
CA ALA A 212 5.25 -20.27 11.17
C ALA A 212 5.14 -20.02 9.66
N THR A 213 4.61 -21.01 8.93
CA THR A 213 4.47 -20.96 7.47
C THR A 213 3.06 -20.54 7.07
N TRP A 214 2.93 -19.49 6.26
CA TRP A 214 1.63 -19.09 5.73
C TRP A 214 1.13 -20.08 4.67
N VAL A 215 -0.16 -20.42 4.71
CA VAL A 215 -0.83 -21.27 3.72
C VAL A 215 -2.17 -20.67 3.30
N SER A 216 -2.54 -20.85 2.03
CA SER A 216 -3.74 -20.24 1.44
C SER A 216 -5.05 -21.01 1.64
N ASN A 217 -5.00 -22.14 2.34
CA ASN A 217 -6.10 -23.07 2.54
C ASN A 217 -6.60 -23.07 4.00
N GLY A 218 -6.68 -21.89 4.60
CA GLY A 218 -7.34 -21.72 5.89
C GLY A 218 -8.84 -22.01 5.82
N LYS A 219 -9.50 -21.98 6.99
CA LYS A 219 -10.97 -22.13 7.07
C LYS A 219 -11.69 -21.05 6.25
N ILE A 220 -11.18 -19.83 6.33
CA ILE A 220 -11.59 -18.66 5.54
C ILE A 220 -10.28 -17.97 5.15
N GLY A 221 -9.98 -17.86 3.86
CA GLY A 221 -8.76 -17.21 3.37
C GLY A 221 -7.46 -17.90 3.81
N GLY A 222 -6.50 -17.12 4.28
CA GLY A 222 -5.17 -17.59 4.69
C GLY A 222 -5.09 -18.07 6.14
N CYS A 223 -4.05 -18.82 6.48
CA CYS A 223 -3.70 -19.10 7.87
C CYS A 223 -2.20 -19.40 8.03
N TYR A 224 -1.74 -19.53 9.28
CA TYR A 224 -0.38 -19.95 9.61
C TYR A 224 -0.35 -21.37 10.15
N LEU A 225 0.55 -22.18 9.62
CA LEU A 225 0.89 -23.51 10.12
C LEU A 225 2.03 -23.40 11.12
N PHE A 226 1.82 -23.97 12.30
CA PHE A 226 2.81 -24.04 13.38
C PHE A 226 3.32 -25.49 13.48
N ASP A 227 4.63 -25.67 13.44
CA ASP A 227 5.29 -26.98 13.51
C ASP A 227 5.33 -27.59 14.93
N GLY A 228 5.05 -26.77 15.95
CA GLY A 228 5.06 -27.16 17.36
C GLY A 228 6.45 -27.17 18.02
N ILE A 229 7.48 -26.65 17.35
CA ILE A 229 8.87 -26.60 17.86
C ILE A 229 9.21 -25.21 18.36
N ASN A 230 9.26 -24.22 17.45
CA ASN A 230 9.69 -22.85 17.77
C ASN A 230 8.83 -21.77 17.09
N ASP A 231 7.69 -22.16 16.53
CA ASP A 231 6.80 -21.25 15.84
C ASP A 231 5.93 -20.42 16.81
N ASN A 232 5.87 -19.10 16.62
CA ASN A 232 4.97 -18.21 17.36
C ASN A 232 4.63 -16.95 16.56
N ILE A 233 3.52 -16.31 16.95
CA ILE A 233 3.14 -14.97 16.48
C ILE A 233 3.08 -14.05 17.70
N VAL A 234 3.82 -12.96 17.65
CA VAL A 234 3.92 -12.00 18.77
C VAL A 234 3.34 -10.66 18.34
N VAL A 235 2.41 -10.14 19.13
CA VAL A 235 1.90 -8.77 19.02
C VAL A 235 2.56 -7.95 20.13
N SER A 236 3.04 -6.75 19.79
CA SER A 236 3.73 -5.83 20.71
C SER A 236 3.19 -4.43 20.61
#